data_AF-F2Z9P9-F1
#
_entry.id   AF-F2Z9P9-F1
#
_cell.length_a   1.000
_cell.length_b   1.000
_cell.length_c   1.000
_cell.angle_alpha   90.00
_cell.angle_beta   90.00
_cell.angle_gamma   90.00
#
_symmetry.space_group_name_H-M   'P 1'
#
loop_
_entity.id
_entity.type
_entity.pdbx_description
1 polymer ?
#
loop_
_entity_poly.entity_id
_entity_poly.type
_entity_poly.pdbx_seq_one_letter_code
_entity_poly.pdbx_strand_id
1 'polypeptide(L)'
;TSPMQARALEKHDFSKGPLKMISPGIVYRRDTDDPTHSHQFHQVEGLVIDRHITMADLKGTLITMAQKIFGDKFDIRLRPSYFPFTEPSVEVDVTCF
;
A
#
# COMPACT_ATOMS: atom_id res chain seq x y z
N THR A 1 -7.30 -2.49 6.07
CA THR A 1 -8.08 -2.05 4.88
C THR A 1 -8.10 -3.10 3.77
N SER A 2 -7.23 -4.11 3.80
CA SER A 2 -7.11 -5.21 2.82
C SER A 2 -8.40 -5.98 2.50
N PRO A 3 -9.36 -6.21 3.43
CA PRO A 3 -10.62 -6.86 3.07
C PRO A 3 -11.41 -6.14 1.97
N MET A 4 -11.21 -4.82 1.81
CA MET A 4 -11.81 -4.06 0.71
C MET A 4 -11.25 -4.44 -0.66
N GLN A 5 -9.98 -4.89 -0.73
CA GLN A 5 -9.36 -5.34 -1.97
C GLN A 5 -10.03 -6.61 -2.49
N ALA A 6 -10.28 -7.60 -1.62
CA ALA A 6 -11.01 -8.81 -1.98
C ALA A 6 -12.44 -8.48 -2.46
N ARG A 7 -13.15 -7.60 -1.74
CA ARG A 7 -14.51 -7.17 -2.12
C ARG A 7 -14.55 -6.42 -3.46
N ALA A 8 -13.51 -5.63 -3.75
CA ALA A 8 -13.39 -4.95 -5.04
C ALA A 8 -13.11 -5.95 -6.16
N LEU A 9 -12.22 -6.92 -5.91
CA LEU A 9 -11.88 -7.97 -6.86
C LEU A 9 -13.09 -8.84 -7.22
N GLU A 10 -13.91 -9.26 -6.25
CA GLU A 10 -15.13 -10.04 -6.49
C GLU A 10 -16.14 -9.36 -7.42
N LYS A 11 -16.15 -8.02 -7.43
CA LYS A 11 -17.09 -7.21 -8.21
C LYS A 11 -16.50 -6.69 -9.51
N HIS A 12 -15.18 -6.82 -9.71
CA HIS A 12 -14.49 -6.20 -10.83
C HIS A 12 -14.69 -6.99 -12.12
N ASP A 13 -14.98 -6.28 -13.19
CA ASP A 13 -15.08 -6.84 -14.54
C ASP A 13 -13.83 -6.48 -15.33
N PHE A 14 -12.93 -7.45 -15.51
CA PHE A 14 -11.67 -7.26 -16.22
C PHE A 14 -11.82 -7.00 -17.73
N SER A 15 -13.02 -7.14 -18.31
CA SER A 15 -13.27 -6.67 -19.68
C SER A 15 -13.25 -5.14 -19.79
N LYS A 16 -13.46 -4.44 -18.67
CA LYS A 16 -13.44 -2.97 -18.57
C LYS A 16 -12.06 -2.40 -18.27
N GLY A 17 -11.03 -3.25 -18.24
CA GLY A 17 -9.65 -2.87 -18.00
C GLY A 17 -9.13 -3.23 -16.60
N PRO A 18 -7.96 -2.68 -16.22
CA PRO A 18 -7.29 -3.02 -14.98
C PRO A 18 -8.06 -2.59 -13.73
N LEU A 19 -7.92 -3.36 -12.66
CA LEU A 19 -8.36 -2.93 -11.34
C LEU A 19 -7.27 -2.05 -10.73
N LYS A 20 -7.59 -0.78 -10.48
CA LYS A 20 -6.73 0.17 -9.75
C LYS A 20 -7.55 0.80 -8.65
N MET A 21 -7.17 0.62 -7.39
CA MET A 21 -7.95 1.12 -6.26
C MET A 21 -7.07 1.64 -5.12
N ILE A 22 -7.62 2.60 -4.39
CA ILE A 22 -7.12 3.08 -3.10
C ILE A 22 -8.23 2.92 -2.08
N SER A 23 -7.90 2.40 -0.90
CA SER A 23 -8.83 2.15 0.20
C SER A 23 -8.33 2.83 1.47
N PRO A 24 -8.67 4.10 1.70
CA PRO A 24 -8.50 4.74 3.00
C PRO A 24 -9.54 4.20 3.99
N GLY A 25 -9.20 4.10 5.27
CA GLY A 25 -10.16 3.69 6.27
C GLY A 25 -9.63 3.67 7.70
N ILE A 26 -10.57 3.71 8.64
CA ILE A 26 -10.31 3.47 10.06
C ILE A 26 -10.11 1.96 10.26
N VAL A 27 -9.08 1.61 11.03
CA VAL A 27 -8.77 0.24 11.42
C VAL A 27 -8.54 0.16 12.93
N TYR A 28 -8.69 -1.05 13.46
CA TYR A 28 -8.63 -1.30 14.89
C TYR A 28 -7.58 -2.36 15.18
N ARG A 29 -6.77 -2.15 16.22
CA ARG A 29 -5.83 -3.13 16.78
C ARG A 29 -5.97 -3.17 18.28
N ARG A 30 -5.67 -4.31 18.89
CA ARG A 30 -5.68 -4.48 20.34
C ARG A 30 -4.36 -4.00 20.93
N ASP A 31 -4.04 -2.74 20.68
CA ASP A 31 -2.84 -2.07 21.19
C ASP A 31 -3.23 -1.25 22.43
N THR A 32 -2.33 -1.15 23.41
CA THR A 32 -2.52 -0.25 24.55
C THR A 32 -2.16 1.16 24.12
N ASP A 33 -3.04 2.13 24.38
CA ASP A 33 -2.80 3.51 23.99
C ASP A 33 -1.58 4.09 24.71
N ASP A 34 -0.63 4.62 23.93
CA ASP A 34 0.57 5.31 24.39
C ASP A 34 0.93 6.43 23.39
N PRO A 35 2.01 7.22 23.59
CA PRO A 35 2.35 8.33 22.67
C PRO A 35 2.56 7.95 21.19
N THR A 36 2.80 6.66 20.90
CA THR A 36 3.09 6.13 19.57
C THR A 36 2.12 5.05 19.09
N HIS A 37 1.22 4.57 19.96
CA HIS A 37 0.26 3.52 19.66
C HIS A 37 -1.17 3.96 19.97
N SER A 38 -2.10 3.58 19.11
CA SER A 38 -3.53 3.75 19.35
C SER A 38 -4.30 2.51 18.91
N HIS A 39 -5.28 2.10 19.70
CA HIS A 39 -6.20 1.02 19.36
C HIS A 39 -7.04 1.31 18.11
N GLN A 40 -7.19 2.59 17.73
CA GLN A 40 -7.89 3.05 16.54
C GLN A 40 -7.00 4.01 15.74
N PHE A 41 -6.75 3.70 14.47
CA PHE A 41 -5.95 4.55 13.59
C PHE A 41 -6.40 4.42 12.14
N HIS A 42 -5.75 5.16 11.25
CA HIS A 42 -6.10 5.21 9.84
C HIS A 42 -5.05 4.47 9.00
N GLN A 43 -5.52 3.71 8.02
CA GLN A 43 -4.67 3.13 6.99
C GLN A 43 -5.14 3.57 5.62
N VAL A 44 -4.20 3.60 4.68
CA VAL A 44 -4.46 3.68 3.26
C VAL A 44 -3.76 2.51 2.61
N GLU A 45 -4.51 1.71 1.86
CA GLU A 45 -3.96 0.62 1.05
C GLU A 45 -4.26 0.86 -0.43
N GLY A 46 -3.34 0.46 -1.30
CA GLY A 46 -3.51 0.50 -2.74
C GLY A 46 -3.38 -0.89 -3.37
N LEU A 47 -4.13 -1.14 -4.43
CA LEU A 47 -4.06 -2.39 -5.20
C LEU A 47 -4.16 -2.06 -6.70
N VAL A 48 -3.23 -2.63 -7.47
CA VAL A 48 -3.27 -2.62 -8.94
C VAL A 48 -3.17 -4.06 -9.43
N ILE A 49 -4.14 -4.48 -10.24
CA ILE A 49 -4.17 -5.79 -10.89
C ILE A 49 -4.38 -5.58 -12.39
N ASP A 50 -3.37 -5.95 -13.16
CA ASP A 50 -3.39 -5.98 -14.61
C ASP A 50 -2.40 -7.04 -15.13
N ARG A 51 -2.46 -7.31 -16.43
CA ARG A 51 -1.46 -8.13 -17.12
C ARG A 51 -0.11 -7.42 -17.09
N HIS A 52 0.95 -8.19 -16.80
CA HIS A 52 2.34 -7.73 -16.83
C HIS A 52 2.71 -6.63 -15.81
N ILE A 53 1.92 -6.45 -14.74
CA ILE A 53 2.35 -5.61 -13.61
C ILE A 53 3.54 -6.25 -12.91
N THR A 54 4.53 -5.42 -12.60
CA THR A 54 5.80 -5.84 -12.00
C THR A 54 6.10 -5.09 -10.71
N MET A 55 7.12 -5.54 -9.98
CA MET A 55 7.66 -4.81 -8.82
C MET A 55 8.21 -3.42 -9.20
N ALA A 56 8.61 -3.20 -10.46
CA ALA A 56 9.06 -1.90 -10.92
C ALA A 56 7.91 -0.88 -10.94
N ASP A 57 6.69 -1.30 -11.29
CA ASP A 57 5.49 -0.45 -11.26
C ASP A 57 5.12 -0.05 -9.83
N LEU A 58 5.20 -1.01 -8.89
CA LEU A 58 5.02 -0.74 -7.46
C LEU A 58 6.07 0.27 -6.96
N LYS A 59 7.34 0.03 -7.27
CA LYS A 59 8.44 0.94 -6.88
C LYS A 59 8.22 2.35 -7.44
N GLY A 60 7.90 2.47 -8.73
CA GLY A 60 7.66 3.77 -9.37
C GLY A 60 6.46 4.51 -8.77
N THR A 61 5.39 3.79 -8.44
CA THR A 61 4.21 4.36 -7.78
C THR A 61 4.55 4.88 -6.38
N LEU A 62 5.31 4.11 -5.59
CA LEU A 62 5.72 4.51 -4.25
C LEU A 62 6.70 5.68 -4.24
N ILE A 63 7.63 5.73 -5.19
CA ILE A 63 8.53 6.90 -5.38
C ILE A 63 7.70 8.14 -5.70
N THR A 64 6.78 8.02 -6.67
CA THR A 64 5.90 9.13 -7.06
C THR A 64 5.07 9.62 -5.86
N MET A 65 4.53 8.70 -5.06
CA MET A 65 3.80 9.03 -3.85
C MET A 65 4.68 9.75 -2.82
N ALA A 66 5.87 9.24 -2.53
CA ALA A 66 6.80 9.85 -1.58
C ALA A 66 7.18 11.27 -2.02
N GLN A 67 7.49 11.47 -3.30
CA GLN A 67 7.82 12.79 -3.85
C GLN A 67 6.63 13.76 -3.80
N LYS A 68 5.41 13.28 -4.03
CA LYS A 68 4.20 14.12 -3.94
C LYS A 68 3.83 14.52 -2.51
N ILE A 69 4.17 13.70 -1.52
CA ILE A 69 3.86 13.96 -0.11
C ILE A 69 4.99 14.78 0.56
N PHE A 70 6.24 14.43 0.32
CA PHE A 70 7.39 14.96 1.06
C PHE A 70 8.29 15.90 0.23
N GLY A 71 8.15 15.90 -1.10
CA GLY A 71 8.91 16.72 -2.04
C GLY A 71 9.94 15.92 -2.86
N ASP A 72 10.47 16.53 -3.92
CA ASP A 72 11.22 15.84 -4.98
C ASP A 72 12.56 15.23 -4.53
N LYS A 73 13.09 15.65 -3.37
CA LYS A 73 14.37 15.14 -2.82
C LYS A 73 14.26 13.79 -2.11
N PHE A 74 13.05 13.30 -1.91
CA PHE A 74 12.79 12.06 -1.14
C PHE A 74 12.84 10.84 -2.07
N ASP A 75 13.51 9.78 -1.62
CA ASP A 75 13.61 8.49 -2.31
C ASP A 75 13.15 7.35 -1.39
N ILE A 76 12.95 6.16 -1.95
CA ILE A 76 12.52 4.97 -1.23
C ILE A 76 13.53 3.83 -1.31
N ARG A 77 13.55 3.00 -0.26
CA ARG A 77 14.25 1.72 -0.23
C ARG A 77 13.26 0.59 0.00
N LEU A 78 13.27 -0.41 -0.88
CA LEU A 78 12.51 -1.65 -0.72
C LEU A 78 13.39 -2.69 -0.04
N ARG A 79 12.94 -3.23 1.11
CA ARG A 79 13.63 -4.30 1.83
C ARG A 79 12.77 -5.57 1.79
N PRO A 80 13.33 -6.76 1.51
CA PRO A 80 12.58 -8.00 1.63
C PRO A 80 11.95 -8.13 3.03
N SER A 81 10.70 -8.56 3.07
CA SER A 81 9.96 -8.87 4.30
C SER A 81 9.00 -10.02 4.04
N TYR A 82 8.06 -10.28 4.94
CA TYR A 82 7.03 -11.30 4.79
C TYR A 82 5.66 -10.75 5.13
N PHE A 83 4.73 -10.85 4.17
CA PHE A 83 3.31 -10.68 4.39
C PHE A 83 2.56 -11.86 3.77
N PRO A 84 1.58 -12.45 4.46
CA PRO A 84 0.92 -13.69 4.00
C PRO A 84 0.08 -13.52 2.73
N PHE A 85 -0.09 -12.29 2.22
CA PHE A 85 -0.93 -11.94 1.07
C PHE A 85 -0.14 -11.34 -0.10
N THR A 86 1.20 -11.33 -0.04
CA THR A 86 2.07 -10.88 -1.14
C THR A 86 3.27 -11.80 -1.32
N GLU A 87 3.67 -12.04 -2.57
CA GLU A 87 4.93 -12.69 -2.91
C GLU A 87 5.44 -12.15 -4.26
N PRO A 88 6.63 -11.54 -4.35
CA PRO A 88 7.56 -11.23 -3.25
C PRO A 88 7.01 -10.15 -2.30
N SER A 89 7.44 -10.20 -1.04
CA SER A 89 7.04 -9.24 0.00
C SER A 89 8.15 -8.22 0.30
N VAL A 90 7.79 -6.94 0.44
CA VAL A 90 8.74 -5.86 0.76
C VAL A 90 8.19 -4.86 1.78
N GLU A 91 9.07 -4.36 2.63
CA GLU A 91 8.89 -3.14 3.41
C GLU A 91 9.45 -1.94 2.66
N VAL A 92 8.89 -0.76 2.91
CA VAL A 92 9.25 0.49 2.26
C VAL A 92 9.79 1.46 3.30
N ASP A 93 11.03 1.87 3.15
CA ASP A 93 11.60 2.99 3.90
C ASP A 93 11.63 4.24 3.00
N VAL A 94 11.41 5.42 3.57
CA VAL A 94 11.54 6.72 2.89
C VAL A 94 12.71 7.48 3.54
N THR A 95 13.58 8.09 2.72
CA THR A 95 14.70 8.90 3.23
C THR A 95 14.19 10.05 4.10
N CYS A 96 14.76 10.30 5.27
CA CYS A 96 14.40 11.43 6.14
C CYS A 96 15.68 12.14 6.61
N PHE A 97 15.67 13.48 6.66
CA PHE A 97 16.82 14.32 7.04
C PHE A 97 16.60 14.96 8.41
#